data_AF-A0A1F7FFP0-F1
#
_entry.id   AF-A0A1F7FFP0-F1
#
_cell.length_a   1.000
_cell.length_b   1.000
_cell.length_c   1.000
_cell.angle_alpha   90.00
_cell.angle_beta   90.00
_cell.angle_gamma   90.00
#
_symmetry.space_group_name_H-M   'P 1'
#
loop_
_entity.id
_entity.type
_entity.pdbx_description
1 polymer ?
#
loop_
_entity_poly.entity_id
_entity_poly.type
_entity_poly.pdbx_seq_one_letter_code
_entity_poly.pdbx_strand_id
1 'polypeptide(L)'
;MKSKILLLTILLIIGSASLVCGESLFATIDYRTCLVLHPEMKDFDFVSHRFTRPQLKRNEIKVMEAVYERMTAQQKVLAPKIDALLAKQSKIQETISKTRLNWTLEGTKLAQLKISKDEIAKRLDETQTRDQKKLDKLQDEFSEIDKEIVNLQDSIWKEVFLSRAETVEKLEIIVAELDATIKEIAGQLKVACVIDDTLSAPEAPTEVQQNIPENTPLWSNTAYQIILKSPLPEPNTFTIANHWAPSLMKTIENLSFQHLAHRKDVGSLAATVRPAKLFIAGGQDITEQVCRALFEKYKFNSYLIDSLIKGIKMFRER
;
A
#
# COMPACT_ATOMS: atom_id res chain seq x y z
N MET A 1 -44.01 51.53 9.72
CA MET A 1 -42.56 51.30 9.99
C MET A 1 -42.28 50.10 10.89
N LYS A 2 -43.04 49.84 11.97
CA LYS A 2 -42.78 48.73 12.91
C LYS A 2 -42.80 47.31 12.29
N SER A 3 -43.70 47.05 11.33
CA SER A 3 -43.79 45.73 10.65
C SER A 3 -42.60 45.45 9.71
N LYS A 4 -42.02 46.46 9.07
CA LYS A 4 -40.85 46.29 8.18
C LYS A 4 -39.57 46.02 8.98
N ILE A 5 -39.44 46.62 10.17
CA ILE A 5 -38.32 46.38 11.08
C ILE A 5 -38.39 44.97 11.68
N LEU A 6 -39.60 44.50 12.01
CA LEU A 6 -39.84 43.13 12.50
C LEU A 6 -39.51 42.08 11.43
N LEU A 7 -39.91 42.32 10.17
CA LEU A 7 -39.59 41.41 9.06
C LEU A 7 -38.07 41.36 8.80
N LEU A 8 -37.39 42.51 8.89
CA LEU A 8 -35.94 42.60 8.70
C LEU A 8 -35.17 41.90 9.83
N THR A 9 -35.64 41.99 11.08
CA THR A 9 -35.02 41.29 12.22
C THR A 9 -35.27 39.79 12.18
N ILE A 10 -36.46 39.34 11.76
CA ILE A 10 -36.73 37.92 11.53
C ILE A 10 -35.85 37.37 10.40
N LEU A 11 -35.69 38.10 9.28
CA LEU A 11 -34.78 37.70 8.21
C LEU A 11 -33.31 37.69 8.66
N LEU A 12 -32.89 38.63 9.52
CA LEU A 12 -31.52 38.67 10.03
C LEU A 12 -31.22 37.49 10.98
N ILE A 13 -32.20 37.05 11.76
CA ILE A 13 -32.08 35.91 12.69
C ILE A 13 -32.12 34.58 11.93
N ILE A 14 -32.93 34.48 10.86
CA ILE A 14 -32.92 33.30 9.97
C ILE A 14 -31.63 33.24 9.14
N GLY A 15 -31.09 34.41 8.74
CA GLY A 15 -29.82 34.53 8.03
C GLY A 15 -28.61 34.15 8.89
N SER A 16 -28.62 34.46 10.20
CA SER A 16 -27.53 34.09 11.11
C SER A 16 -27.63 32.67 11.66
N ALA A 17 -28.79 32.01 11.58
CA ALA A 17 -28.93 30.58 11.87
C ALA A 17 -28.36 29.66 10.76
N SER A 18 -28.05 30.21 9.58
CA SER A 18 -27.45 29.46 8.46
C SER A 18 -25.92 29.42 8.49
N LEU A 19 -25.30 30.00 9.53
CA LEU A 19 -23.86 29.88 9.83
C LEU A 19 -23.55 28.79 10.86
N VAL A 20 -24.47 27.83 11.05
CA VAL A 20 -24.08 26.52 11.58
C VAL A 20 -23.28 25.84 10.48
N CYS A 21 -21.99 25.61 10.73
CA CYS A 21 -21.08 24.77 9.93
C CYS A 21 -21.88 23.76 9.11
N GLY A 22 -22.00 23.96 7.80
CA GLY A 22 -22.52 22.93 6.94
C GLY A 22 -21.62 21.72 7.10
N GLU A 23 -22.13 20.64 7.72
CA GLU A 23 -21.49 19.33 7.69
C GLU A 23 -21.16 19.06 6.22
N SER A 24 -19.87 19.06 5.88
CA SER A 24 -19.44 18.81 4.51
C SER A 24 -19.91 17.42 4.13
N LEU A 25 -20.74 17.31 3.08
CA LEU A 25 -21.19 16.02 2.54
C LEU A 25 -20.03 15.17 2.01
N PHE A 26 -18.85 15.76 1.88
CA PHE A 26 -17.64 15.15 1.37
C PHE A 26 -16.53 15.20 2.42
N ALA A 27 -15.81 14.09 2.57
CA ALA A 27 -14.59 14.02 3.35
C ALA A 27 -13.43 13.50 2.50
N THR A 28 -12.21 13.81 2.93
CA THR A 28 -10.99 13.25 2.34
C THR A 28 -10.31 12.30 3.32
N ILE A 29 -9.53 11.36 2.78
CA ILE A 29 -8.70 10.46 3.57
C ILE A 29 -7.36 10.20 2.89
N ASP A 30 -6.27 10.25 3.66
CA ASP A 30 -4.98 9.73 3.24
C ASP A 30 -4.92 8.21 3.50
N TYR A 31 -5.41 7.45 2.52
CA TYR A 31 -5.54 6.01 2.62
C TYR A 31 -4.20 5.30 2.85
N ARG A 32 -3.12 5.73 2.18
CA ARG A 32 -1.80 5.10 2.38
C ARG A 32 -1.25 5.33 3.78
N THR A 33 -1.52 6.49 4.39
CA THR A 33 -1.16 6.75 5.79
C THR A 33 -1.90 5.80 6.73
N CYS A 34 -3.22 5.66 6.58
CA CYS A 34 -4.00 4.71 7.37
C CYS A 34 -3.54 3.26 7.15
N LEU A 35 -3.21 2.89 5.92
CA LEU A 35 -2.74 1.55 5.59
C LEU A 35 -1.37 1.25 6.21
N VAL A 36 -0.38 2.12 6.05
CA VAL A 36 0.97 1.93 6.63
C VAL A 36 0.93 1.83 8.15
N LEU A 37 0.02 2.57 8.78
CA LEU A 37 -0.21 2.53 10.22
C LEU A 37 -1.17 1.43 10.66
N HIS A 38 -1.69 0.59 9.77
CA HIS A 38 -2.58 -0.49 10.20
C HIS A 38 -1.83 -1.45 11.14
N PRO A 39 -2.35 -1.82 12.33
CA PRO A 39 -1.63 -2.66 13.28
C PRO A 39 -1.13 -3.99 12.70
N GLU A 40 -1.92 -4.62 11.83
CA GLU A 40 -1.51 -5.85 11.13
C GLU A 40 -0.39 -5.65 10.09
N MET A 41 -0.08 -4.41 9.71
CA MET A 41 1.07 -4.10 8.85
C MET A 41 2.40 -4.19 9.60
N LYS A 42 2.43 -4.39 10.93
CA LYS A 42 3.67 -4.45 11.75
C LYS A 42 4.73 -5.44 11.28
N ASP A 43 4.33 -6.49 10.58
CA ASP A 43 5.20 -7.56 10.10
C ASP A 43 5.44 -7.48 8.58
N PHE A 44 4.96 -6.42 7.93
CA PHE A 44 5.17 -6.16 6.50
C PHE A 44 6.56 -5.59 6.26
N ASP A 45 7.31 -6.13 5.31
CA ASP A 45 8.58 -5.57 4.90
C ASP A 45 8.43 -4.80 3.58
N PHE A 46 8.74 -3.50 3.60
CA PHE A 46 8.56 -2.61 2.45
C PHE A 46 9.58 -2.83 1.33
N VAL A 47 10.69 -3.50 1.61
CA VAL A 47 11.73 -3.81 0.61
C VAL A 47 11.35 -5.05 -0.21
N SER A 48 10.97 -6.13 0.47
CA SER A 48 10.55 -7.38 -0.16
C SER A 48 9.07 -7.40 -0.57
N HIS A 49 8.29 -6.40 -0.11
CA HIS A 49 6.85 -6.30 -0.25
C HIS A 49 6.10 -7.53 0.26
N ARG A 50 6.53 -8.10 1.38
CA ARG A 50 5.96 -9.33 1.95
C ARG A 50 5.78 -9.24 3.45
N PHE A 51 4.78 -9.96 3.94
CA PHE A 51 4.65 -10.23 5.36
C PHE A 51 5.64 -11.28 5.81
N THR A 52 6.07 -11.12 7.05
CA THR A 52 7.04 -12.00 7.67
C THR A 52 6.33 -13.04 8.52
N ARG A 53 6.91 -14.24 8.65
CA ARG A 53 6.23 -15.32 9.36
C ARG A 53 6.20 -15.06 10.87
N PRO A 54 5.04 -15.19 11.54
CA PRO A 54 4.92 -14.95 12.99
C PRO A 54 5.81 -15.85 13.85
N GLN A 55 6.17 -17.02 13.32
CA GLN A 55 6.92 -18.07 14.01
C GLN A 55 8.42 -17.73 14.12
N LEU A 56 8.89 -16.75 13.35
CA LEU A 56 10.31 -16.41 13.26
C LEU A 56 10.71 -15.48 14.42
N LYS A 57 11.51 -16.00 15.35
CA LYS A 57 12.08 -15.22 16.46
C LYS A 57 13.23 -14.33 16.00
N ARG A 58 12.88 -13.19 15.41
CA ARG A 58 13.82 -12.21 14.81
C ARG A 58 14.82 -11.59 15.78
N ASN A 59 14.48 -11.56 17.07
CA ASN A 59 15.33 -11.06 18.13
C ASN A 59 16.51 -12.00 18.46
N GLU A 60 16.51 -13.23 17.94
CA GLU A 60 17.57 -14.20 18.16
C GLU A 60 18.49 -14.28 16.92
N ILE A 61 19.65 -13.61 16.99
CA ILE A 61 20.63 -13.52 15.88
C ILE A 61 20.99 -14.91 15.32
N LYS A 62 21.28 -15.88 16.20
CA LYS A 62 21.65 -17.24 15.81
C LYS A 62 20.55 -17.97 15.03
N VAL A 63 19.28 -17.71 15.34
CA VAL A 63 18.15 -18.30 14.61
C VAL A 63 18.09 -17.72 13.20
N MET A 64 18.28 -16.40 13.07
CA MET A 64 18.30 -15.74 11.76
C MET A 64 19.47 -16.18 10.89
N GLU A 65 20.68 -16.27 11.46
CA GLU A 65 21.87 -16.76 10.74
C GLU A 65 21.64 -18.16 10.16
N ALA A 66 21.13 -19.09 10.98
CA ALA A 66 20.83 -20.45 10.53
C ALA A 66 19.76 -20.49 9.43
N VAL A 67 18.75 -19.61 9.49
CA VAL A 67 17.73 -19.48 8.44
C VAL A 67 18.37 -18.94 7.15
N TYR A 68 19.20 -17.89 7.23
CA TYR A 68 19.89 -17.34 6.06
C TYR A 68 20.85 -18.35 5.40
N GLU A 69 21.54 -19.18 6.18
CA GLU A 69 22.38 -20.25 5.64
C GLU A 69 21.56 -21.27 4.84
N ARG A 70 20.42 -21.73 5.38
CA ARG A 70 19.52 -22.66 4.68
C ARG A 70 18.94 -22.04 3.40
N MET A 71 18.54 -20.77 3.46
CA MET A 71 18.07 -20.03 2.29
C MET A 71 19.14 -19.90 1.23
N THR A 72 20.37 -19.58 1.62
CA THR A 72 21.51 -19.48 0.70
C THR A 72 21.81 -20.82 0.04
N ALA A 73 21.72 -21.92 0.80
CA ALA A 73 21.87 -23.27 0.27
C ALA A 73 20.75 -23.60 -0.75
N GLN A 74 19.49 -23.29 -0.43
CA GLN A 74 18.37 -23.48 -1.37
C GLN A 74 18.51 -22.60 -2.61
N GLN A 75 18.92 -21.34 -2.46
CA GLN A 75 19.19 -20.43 -3.58
C GLN A 75 20.22 -21.03 -4.53
N LYS A 76 21.32 -21.60 -4.02
CA LYS A 76 22.35 -22.25 -4.85
C LYS A 76 21.80 -23.44 -5.64
N VAL A 77 20.89 -24.21 -5.05
CA VAL A 77 20.26 -25.37 -5.71
C VAL A 77 19.23 -24.94 -6.76
N LEU A 78 18.47 -23.88 -6.50
CA LEU A 78 17.37 -23.45 -7.36
C LEU A 78 17.75 -22.41 -8.41
N ALA A 79 18.82 -21.63 -8.20
CA ALA A 79 19.33 -20.64 -9.14
C ALA A 79 19.47 -21.18 -10.59
N PRO A 80 20.13 -22.33 -10.87
CA PRO A 80 20.26 -22.80 -12.25
C PRO A 80 18.92 -23.16 -12.90
N LYS A 81 17.92 -23.59 -12.11
CA LYS A 81 16.57 -23.86 -12.61
C LYS A 81 15.86 -22.56 -12.97
N ILE A 82 15.96 -21.55 -12.11
CA ILE A 82 15.40 -20.21 -12.34
C ILE A 82 16.04 -19.60 -13.59
N ASP A 83 17.37 -19.67 -13.73
CA ASP A 83 18.09 -19.15 -14.90
C ASP A 83 17.65 -19.84 -16.20
N ALA A 84 17.45 -21.15 -16.16
CA ALA A 84 16.95 -21.90 -17.32
C ALA A 84 15.52 -21.49 -17.71
N LEU A 85 14.64 -21.23 -16.73
CA LEU A 85 13.29 -20.73 -16.96
C LEU A 85 13.30 -19.30 -17.51
N LEU A 86 14.11 -18.41 -16.95
CA LEU A 86 14.30 -17.04 -17.47
C LEU A 86 14.81 -17.04 -18.91
N ALA A 87 15.76 -17.93 -19.24
CA ALA A 87 16.25 -18.07 -20.60
C ALA A 87 15.15 -18.56 -21.58
N LYS A 88 14.27 -19.47 -21.13
CA LYS A 88 13.09 -19.89 -21.92
C LYS A 88 12.10 -18.74 -22.09
N GLN A 89 11.79 -18.02 -21.01
CA GLN A 89 10.90 -16.86 -21.01
C GLN A 89 11.38 -15.80 -22.03
N SER A 90 12.68 -15.50 -22.02
CA SER A 90 13.30 -14.57 -22.97
C SER A 90 13.13 -15.01 -24.43
N LYS A 91 13.36 -16.30 -24.74
CA LYS A 91 13.15 -16.86 -26.09
C LYS A 91 11.70 -16.79 -26.55
N ILE A 92 10.74 -17.05 -25.65
CA ILE A 92 9.31 -16.93 -25.95
C ILE A 92 8.96 -15.48 -26.27
N GLN A 93 9.42 -14.53 -25.44
CA GLN A 93 9.17 -13.11 -25.66
C GLN A 93 9.80 -12.59 -26.95
N GLU A 94 11.01 -13.05 -27.29
CA GLU A 94 11.66 -12.78 -28.58
C GLU A 94 10.82 -13.32 -29.75
N THR A 95 10.29 -14.54 -29.62
CA THR A 95 9.46 -15.18 -30.65
C THR A 95 8.14 -14.41 -30.85
N ILE A 96 7.45 -14.04 -29.76
CA ILE A 96 6.24 -13.21 -29.80
C ILE A 96 6.53 -11.89 -30.52
N SER A 97 7.64 -11.24 -30.16
CA SER A 97 8.05 -9.95 -30.75
C SER A 97 8.36 -10.09 -32.24
N LYS A 98 9.10 -11.14 -32.64
CA LYS A 98 9.41 -11.45 -34.05
C LYS A 98 8.15 -11.74 -34.87
N THR A 99 7.20 -12.51 -34.32
CA THR A 99 5.93 -12.80 -35.01
C THR A 99 5.11 -11.52 -35.22
N ARG A 100 5.01 -10.65 -34.20
CA ARG A 100 4.33 -9.35 -34.34
C ARG A 100 5.03 -8.43 -35.34
N LEU A 101 6.36 -8.42 -35.38
CA LEU A 101 7.14 -7.65 -36.34
C LEU A 101 7.00 -8.20 -37.77
N ASN A 102 6.84 -9.52 -37.93
CA ASN A 102 6.55 -10.10 -39.24
C ASN A 102 5.20 -9.62 -39.79
N TRP A 103 4.18 -9.41 -38.96
CA TRP A 103 2.90 -8.85 -39.43
C TRP A 103 3.06 -7.44 -40.01
N THR A 104 3.84 -6.57 -39.38
CA THR A 104 4.13 -5.22 -39.91
C THR A 104 5.00 -5.29 -41.17
N LEU A 105 5.98 -6.20 -41.23
CA LEU A 105 6.78 -6.41 -42.44
C LEU A 105 5.98 -7.01 -43.60
N GLU A 106 5.05 -7.93 -43.35
CA GLU A 106 4.15 -8.46 -44.38
C GLU A 106 3.24 -7.36 -44.91
N GLY A 107 2.71 -6.49 -44.05
CA GLY A 107 1.89 -5.35 -44.46
C GLY A 107 2.64 -4.39 -45.38
N THR A 108 3.90 -4.10 -45.08
CA THR A 108 4.75 -3.24 -45.93
C THR A 108 5.09 -3.91 -47.27
N LYS A 109 5.37 -5.22 -47.29
CA LYS A 109 5.60 -5.99 -48.53
C LYS A 109 4.36 -6.04 -49.41
N LEU A 110 3.19 -6.33 -48.83
CA LEU A 110 1.92 -6.38 -49.56
C LEU A 110 1.53 -5.02 -50.14
N ALA A 111 1.81 -3.92 -49.43
CA ALA A 111 1.60 -2.56 -49.92
C ALA A 111 2.46 -2.21 -51.16
N GLN A 112 3.63 -2.85 -51.33
CA GLN A 112 4.49 -2.65 -52.49
C GLN A 112 4.00 -3.39 -53.76
N LEU A 113 3.10 -4.36 -53.63
CA LEU A 113 2.66 -5.23 -54.72
C LEU A 113 1.52 -4.65 -55.59
N LYS A 114 1.18 -3.35 -55.44
CA LYS A 114 0.12 -2.65 -56.20
C LYS A 114 -1.25 -3.37 -56.21
N ILE A 115 -1.54 -4.16 -55.19
CA ILE A 115 -2.84 -4.80 -54.95
C ILE A 115 -3.80 -3.84 -54.21
N SER A 116 -5.11 -4.10 -54.28
CA SER A 116 -6.12 -3.26 -53.62
C SER A 116 -5.97 -3.28 -52.10
N LYS A 117 -6.37 -2.19 -51.44
CA LYS A 117 -6.30 -2.09 -49.96
C LYS A 117 -7.12 -3.17 -49.27
N ASP A 118 -8.26 -3.55 -49.83
CA ASP A 118 -9.14 -4.58 -49.26
C ASP A 118 -8.52 -5.98 -49.32
N GLU A 119 -7.79 -6.30 -50.39
CA GLU A 119 -7.07 -7.57 -50.53
C GLU A 119 -5.85 -7.63 -49.60
N ILE A 120 -5.15 -6.50 -49.40
CA ILE A 120 -4.07 -6.39 -48.41
C ILE A 120 -4.62 -6.65 -46.99
N ALA A 121 -5.74 -6.00 -46.65
CA ALA A 121 -6.38 -6.15 -45.35
C ALA A 121 -6.81 -7.60 -45.10
N LYS A 122 -7.42 -8.24 -46.10
CA LYS A 122 -7.85 -9.65 -46.02
C LYS A 122 -6.66 -10.60 -45.78
N ARG A 123 -5.56 -10.44 -46.53
CA ARG A 123 -4.37 -11.30 -46.35
C ARG A 123 -3.67 -11.08 -45.02
N LEU A 124 -3.63 -9.84 -44.54
CA LEU A 124 -3.10 -9.53 -43.22
C LEU A 124 -3.96 -10.14 -42.11
N ASP A 125 -5.29 -10.07 -42.24
CA ASP A 125 -6.23 -10.68 -41.30
C ASP A 125 -6.10 -12.21 -41.28
N GLU A 126 -5.93 -12.85 -42.44
CA GLU A 126 -5.67 -14.29 -42.55
C GLU A 126 -4.34 -14.70 -41.89
N THR A 127 -3.24 -13.95 -42.14
CA THR A 127 -1.94 -14.16 -41.45
C THR A 127 -2.08 -13.96 -39.95
N GLN A 128 -2.71 -12.87 -39.50
CA GLN A 128 -2.87 -12.55 -38.08
C GLN A 128 -3.70 -13.63 -37.37
N THR A 129 -4.83 -14.02 -37.95
CA THR A 129 -5.70 -15.06 -37.39
C THR A 129 -5.00 -16.41 -37.27
N ARG A 130 -4.20 -16.79 -38.28
CA ARG A 130 -3.39 -18.01 -38.25
C ARG A 130 -2.37 -17.97 -37.11
N ASP A 131 -1.65 -16.85 -36.99
CA ASP A 131 -0.57 -16.70 -36.04
C ASP A 131 -1.08 -16.42 -34.60
N GLN A 132 -2.31 -15.91 -34.46
CA GLN A 132 -2.94 -15.61 -33.17
C GLN A 132 -2.99 -16.85 -32.27
N LYS A 133 -3.44 -17.99 -32.80
CA LYS A 133 -3.46 -19.26 -32.04
C LYS A 133 -2.07 -19.68 -31.53
N LYS A 134 -1.01 -19.33 -32.26
CA LYS A 134 0.37 -19.62 -31.84
C LYS A 134 0.82 -18.63 -30.77
N LEU A 135 0.47 -17.35 -30.92
CA LEU A 135 0.77 -16.31 -29.93
C LEU A 135 0.06 -16.58 -28.60
N ASP A 136 -1.20 -17.01 -28.63
CA ASP A 136 -1.97 -17.36 -27.43
C ASP A 136 -1.28 -18.49 -26.67
N LYS A 137 -0.87 -19.56 -27.37
CA LYS A 137 -0.10 -20.66 -26.75
C LYS A 137 1.22 -20.21 -26.15
N LEU A 138 1.95 -19.33 -26.84
CA LEU A 138 3.21 -18.78 -26.32
C LEU A 138 2.98 -17.87 -25.11
N GLN A 139 1.87 -17.15 -25.08
CA GLN A 139 1.48 -16.30 -23.95
C GLN A 139 1.08 -17.15 -22.73
N ASP A 140 0.37 -18.26 -22.95
CA ASP A 140 0.04 -19.23 -21.91
C ASP A 140 1.31 -19.88 -21.35
N GLU A 141 2.23 -20.34 -22.22
CA GLU A 141 3.51 -20.91 -21.81
C GLU A 141 4.36 -19.89 -21.03
N PHE A 142 4.37 -18.63 -21.47
CA PHE A 142 5.02 -17.54 -20.75
C PHE A 142 4.44 -17.37 -19.35
N SER A 143 3.10 -17.39 -19.22
CA SER A 143 2.43 -17.24 -17.92
C SER A 143 2.73 -18.40 -16.98
N GLU A 144 2.76 -19.64 -17.48
CA GLU A 144 3.10 -20.81 -16.67
C GLU A 144 4.56 -20.78 -16.20
N ILE A 145 5.50 -20.38 -17.06
CA ILE A 145 6.90 -20.17 -16.67
C ILE A 145 7.02 -19.10 -15.59
N ASP A 146 6.29 -17.99 -15.72
CA ASP A 146 6.30 -16.90 -14.74
C ASP A 146 5.79 -17.38 -13.36
N LYS A 147 4.69 -18.15 -13.34
CA LYS A 147 4.19 -18.79 -12.11
C LYS A 147 5.22 -19.74 -11.51
N GLU A 148 5.91 -20.55 -12.32
CA GLU A 148 6.93 -21.48 -11.84
C GLU A 148 8.12 -20.73 -11.22
N ILE A 149 8.61 -19.67 -11.87
CA ILE A 149 9.68 -18.81 -11.34
C ILE A 149 9.25 -18.20 -10.00
N VAL A 150 8.02 -17.65 -9.93
CA VAL A 150 7.47 -17.07 -8.70
C VAL A 150 7.41 -18.10 -7.58
N ASN A 151 6.94 -19.32 -7.85
CA ASN A 151 6.85 -20.41 -6.87
C ASN A 151 8.23 -20.85 -6.38
N LEU A 152 9.23 -20.96 -7.27
CA LEU A 152 10.60 -21.29 -6.89
C LEU A 152 11.21 -20.20 -6.02
N GLN A 153 11.04 -18.92 -6.37
CA GLN A 153 11.48 -17.81 -5.55
C GLN A 153 10.77 -17.80 -4.19
N ASP A 154 9.47 -18.04 -4.14
CA ASP A 154 8.72 -18.12 -2.88
C ASP A 154 9.19 -19.29 -2.01
N SER A 155 9.62 -20.41 -2.61
CA SER A 155 10.18 -21.53 -1.87
C SER A 155 11.50 -21.19 -1.16
N ILE A 156 12.35 -20.37 -1.79
CA ILE A 156 13.62 -19.91 -1.20
C ILE A 156 13.35 -19.06 0.05
N TRP A 157 12.36 -18.18 -0.02
CA TRP A 157 12.05 -17.23 1.06
C TRP A 157 11.03 -17.76 2.08
N LYS A 158 10.57 -19.01 1.92
CA LYS A 158 9.46 -19.60 2.66
C LYS A 158 9.64 -19.57 4.18
N GLU A 159 10.86 -19.72 4.68
CA GLU A 159 11.10 -19.72 6.13
C GLU A 159 10.98 -18.32 6.76
N VAL A 160 11.20 -17.26 5.99
CA VAL A 160 11.22 -15.88 6.49
C VAL A 160 9.91 -15.15 6.20
N PHE A 161 9.40 -15.31 4.99
CA PHE A 161 8.27 -14.55 4.47
C PHE A 161 7.07 -15.45 4.15
N LEU A 162 5.89 -14.85 4.19
CA LEU A 162 4.73 -15.38 3.50
C LEU A 162 5.01 -15.42 1.99
N SER A 163 4.34 -16.33 1.29
CA SER A 163 4.33 -16.33 -0.17
C SER A 163 3.69 -15.03 -0.69
N ARG A 164 3.88 -14.73 -1.98
CA ARG A 164 3.22 -13.57 -2.58
C ARG A 164 1.70 -13.68 -2.50
N ALA A 165 1.15 -14.88 -2.72
CA ALA A 165 -0.28 -15.15 -2.62
C ALA A 165 -0.80 -14.95 -1.18
N GLU A 166 -0.14 -15.55 -0.18
CA GLU A 166 -0.48 -15.37 1.24
C GLU A 166 -0.39 -13.89 1.67
N THR A 167 0.58 -13.15 1.11
CA THR A 167 0.73 -11.71 1.37
C THR A 167 -0.45 -10.92 0.82
N VAL A 168 -0.88 -11.21 -0.42
CA VAL A 168 -2.04 -10.55 -1.04
C VAL A 168 -3.32 -10.84 -0.26
N GLU A 169 -3.56 -12.10 0.11
CA GLU A 169 -4.72 -12.48 0.94
C GLU A 169 -4.73 -11.72 2.27
N LYS A 170 -3.57 -11.60 2.94
CA LYS A 170 -3.48 -10.82 4.18
C LYS A 170 -3.73 -9.33 3.94
N LEU A 171 -3.24 -8.76 2.83
CA LEU A 171 -3.52 -7.36 2.47
C LEU A 171 -5.00 -7.14 2.15
N GLU A 172 -5.67 -8.08 1.49
CA GLU A 172 -7.12 -8.02 1.23
C GLU A 172 -7.92 -7.91 2.54
N ILE A 173 -7.56 -8.70 3.55
CA ILE A 173 -8.18 -8.64 4.87
C ILE A 173 -7.96 -7.26 5.52
N ILE A 174 -6.73 -6.75 5.48
CA ILE A 174 -6.36 -5.43 6.04
C ILE A 174 -7.10 -4.29 5.33
N VAL A 175 -7.15 -4.34 4.00
CA VAL A 175 -7.86 -3.37 3.16
C VAL A 175 -9.37 -3.40 3.44
N ALA A 176 -9.96 -4.59 3.56
CA ALA A 176 -11.38 -4.73 3.88
C ALA A 176 -11.71 -4.18 5.27
N GLU A 177 -10.85 -4.43 6.26
CA GLU A 177 -10.99 -3.87 7.60
C GLU A 177 -10.88 -2.34 7.61
N LEU A 178 -9.91 -1.79 6.87
CA LEU A 178 -9.73 -0.35 6.75
C LEU A 178 -10.94 0.30 6.05
N ASP A 179 -11.42 -0.26 4.92
CA ASP A 179 -12.60 0.23 4.22
C ASP A 179 -13.87 0.17 5.10
N ALA A 180 -14.01 -0.87 5.93
CA ALA A 180 -15.10 -0.96 6.90
C ALA A 180 -15.02 0.14 7.97
N THR A 181 -13.82 0.41 8.49
CA THR A 181 -13.57 1.46 9.49
C THR A 181 -13.84 2.85 8.90
N ILE A 182 -13.43 3.11 7.65
CA ILE A 182 -13.72 4.35 6.93
C ILE A 182 -15.24 4.55 6.79
N LYS A 183 -15.97 3.48 6.43
CA LYS A 183 -17.43 3.53 6.27
C LYS A 183 -18.13 3.83 7.60
N GLU A 184 -17.66 3.26 8.71
CA GLU A 184 -18.20 3.53 10.04
C GLU A 184 -18.00 5.00 10.42
N ILE A 185 -16.79 5.53 10.28
CA ILE A 185 -16.48 6.94 10.59
C ILE A 185 -17.23 7.90 9.69
N ALA A 186 -17.35 7.61 8.40
CA ALA A 186 -18.17 8.41 7.48
C ALA A 186 -19.65 8.45 7.92
N GLY A 187 -20.19 7.32 8.40
CA GLY A 187 -21.55 7.25 8.94
C GLY A 187 -21.72 8.08 10.22
N GLN A 188 -20.75 8.03 11.15
CA GLN A 188 -20.75 8.83 12.38
C GLN A 188 -20.68 10.33 12.10
N LEU A 189 -19.87 10.73 11.11
CA LEU A 189 -19.70 12.12 10.68
C LEU A 189 -20.75 12.59 9.66
N LYS A 190 -21.72 11.72 9.31
CA LYS A 190 -22.77 11.97 8.31
C LYS A 190 -22.24 12.44 6.95
N VAL A 191 -21.08 11.92 6.55
CA VAL A 191 -20.46 12.20 5.26
C VAL A 191 -21.02 11.25 4.21
N ALA A 192 -21.43 11.78 3.06
CA ALA A 192 -22.00 10.99 1.97
C ALA A 192 -20.92 10.32 1.08
N CYS A 193 -19.76 10.96 0.92
CA CYS A 193 -18.67 10.43 0.10
C CYS A 193 -17.30 10.71 0.74
N VAL A 194 -16.46 9.67 0.80
CA VAL A 194 -15.06 9.78 1.22
C VAL A 194 -14.16 9.63 -0.01
N ILE A 195 -13.32 10.62 -0.22
CA ILE A 195 -12.38 10.71 -1.34
C ILE A 195 -11.01 10.31 -0.86
N ASP A 196 -10.38 9.38 -1.56
CA ASP A 196 -8.99 9.04 -1.34
C ASP A 196 -8.12 10.19 -1.86
N ASP A 197 -7.42 10.88 -0.96
CA ASP A 197 -6.59 12.04 -1.26
C ASP A 197 -5.10 11.73 -1.18
N THR A 198 -4.77 10.44 -1.28
CA THR A 198 -3.40 9.95 -1.15
C THR A 198 -2.42 10.63 -2.12
N LEU A 199 -2.84 11.01 -3.32
CA LEU A 199 -1.93 11.62 -4.29
C LEU A 199 -1.62 13.09 -4.01
N SER A 200 -2.45 13.79 -3.22
CA SER A 200 -2.22 15.20 -2.89
C SER A 200 -1.58 15.41 -1.51
N ALA A 201 -1.67 14.40 -0.62
CA ALA A 201 -1.05 14.47 0.69
C ALA A 201 0.48 14.60 0.60
N PRO A 202 1.10 15.40 1.50
CA PRO A 202 2.48 15.87 1.38
C PRO A 202 3.47 14.72 1.18
N GLU A 203 4.48 14.99 0.35
CA GLU A 203 5.57 14.04 0.14
C GLU A 203 6.38 13.88 1.42
N ALA A 204 6.69 12.63 1.78
CA ALA A 204 7.57 12.34 2.89
C ALA A 204 8.87 13.15 2.79
N PRO A 205 9.26 13.92 3.83
CA PRO A 205 10.48 14.71 3.80
C PRO A 205 11.71 13.81 3.70
N THR A 206 12.70 14.26 2.93
CA THR A 206 13.88 13.50 2.52
C THR A 206 14.81 13.10 3.68
N GLU A 207 14.71 13.79 4.82
CA GLU A 207 15.54 13.55 6.00
C GLU A 207 14.85 12.61 6.99
N VAL A 208 15.10 11.30 6.83
CA VAL A 208 14.83 10.32 7.88
C VAL A 208 15.80 10.61 9.03
N GLN A 209 15.31 11.16 10.15
CA GLN A 209 16.17 11.37 11.33
C GLN A 209 16.73 10.01 11.79
N GLN A 210 18.03 9.78 11.62
CA GLN A 210 18.70 8.55 12.06
C GLN A 210 18.82 8.51 13.60
N ASN A 211 17.71 8.31 14.30
CA ASN A 211 17.68 8.01 15.74
C ASN A 211 17.31 6.55 15.97
N ILE A 212 17.78 5.65 15.11
CA ILE A 212 17.67 4.22 15.30
C ILE A 212 18.92 3.78 16.09
N PRO A 213 18.78 3.14 17.28
CA PRO A 213 19.94 2.58 17.99
C PRO A 213 20.75 1.68 17.06
N GLU A 214 22.09 1.78 17.06
CA GLU A 214 23.00 1.06 16.14
C GLU A 214 22.77 -0.47 16.09
N ASN A 215 22.23 -1.04 17.17
CA ASN A 215 21.93 -2.47 17.28
C ASN A 215 20.52 -2.86 16.81
N THR A 216 19.75 -1.94 16.24
CA THR A 216 18.42 -2.25 15.72
C THR A 216 18.59 -2.92 14.36
N PRO A 217 18.17 -4.18 14.22
CA PRO A 217 18.36 -4.87 12.95
C PRO A 217 17.60 -4.14 11.83
N LEU A 218 18.31 -3.93 10.71
CA LEU A 218 17.98 -3.08 9.56
C LEU A 218 16.81 -3.58 8.70
N TRP A 219 15.73 -4.04 9.33
CA TRP A 219 14.49 -4.38 8.64
C TRP A 219 13.53 -3.18 8.71
N SER A 220 12.91 -2.85 7.58
CA SER A 220 12.17 -1.59 7.35
C SER A 220 11.06 -1.30 8.37
N ASN A 221 10.49 -2.33 8.99
CA ASN A 221 9.35 -2.18 9.90
C ASN A 221 9.68 -2.36 11.39
N THR A 222 10.98 -2.45 11.74
CA THR A 222 11.39 -2.57 13.15
C THR A 222 10.92 -1.36 13.97
N ALA A 223 10.88 -0.17 13.37
CA ALA A 223 10.37 1.05 14.01
C ALA A 223 8.92 0.89 14.49
N TYR A 224 8.01 0.40 13.64
CA TYR A 224 6.61 0.21 14.04
C TYR A 224 6.46 -0.92 15.06
N GLN A 225 7.22 -2.02 14.92
CA GLN A 225 7.21 -3.07 15.95
C GLN A 225 7.67 -2.56 17.31
N ILE A 226 8.67 -1.68 17.36
CA ILE A 226 9.13 -1.02 18.59
C ILE A 226 8.02 -0.13 19.16
N ILE A 227 7.36 0.67 18.32
CA ILE A 227 6.22 1.50 18.73
C ILE A 227 5.13 0.65 19.39
N LEU A 228 4.73 -0.45 18.75
CA LEU A 228 3.66 -1.33 19.24
C LEU A 228 4.03 -2.10 20.51
N LYS A 229 5.32 -2.39 20.73
CA LYS A 229 5.83 -3.07 21.92
C LYS A 229 6.27 -2.11 23.03
N SER A 230 6.13 -0.79 22.82
CA SER A 230 6.62 0.21 23.75
C SER A 230 5.93 0.06 25.11
N PRO A 231 6.68 -0.03 26.22
CA PRO A 231 6.13 -0.23 27.56
C PRO A 231 5.60 1.10 28.10
N LEU A 232 4.53 1.62 27.49
CA LEU A 232 3.85 2.81 28.00
C LEU A 232 3.01 2.43 29.23
N PRO A 233 3.12 3.20 30.33
CA PRO A 233 2.32 2.96 31.52
C PRO A 233 0.82 3.12 31.20
N GLU A 234 -0.03 2.36 31.88
CA GLU A 234 -1.48 2.52 31.71
C GLU A 234 -1.93 3.89 32.23
N PRO A 235 -2.88 4.55 31.53
CA PRO A 235 -3.45 5.82 31.96
C PRO A 235 -3.92 5.75 33.42
N ASN A 236 -3.55 6.75 34.23
CA ASN A 236 -3.92 6.88 35.64
C ASN A 236 -3.24 5.92 36.64
N THR A 237 -2.17 5.22 36.26
CA THR A 237 -1.32 4.49 37.23
C THR A 237 -0.14 5.36 37.66
N PHE A 238 -0.08 5.77 38.94
CA PHE A 238 1.09 6.49 39.48
C PHE A 238 2.26 5.52 39.69
N THR A 239 3.14 5.43 38.69
CA THR A 239 4.39 4.67 38.77
C THR A 239 5.58 5.52 38.33
N ILE A 240 6.78 5.18 38.80
CA ILE A 240 8.06 5.82 38.39
C ILE A 240 8.24 5.80 36.85
N ALA A 241 7.57 4.87 36.17
CA ALA A 241 7.48 4.80 34.71
C ALA A 241 6.90 6.08 34.05
N ASN A 242 6.06 6.85 34.75
CA ASN A 242 5.50 8.10 34.23
C ASN A 242 6.56 9.21 34.03
N HIS A 243 7.70 9.15 34.72
CA HIS A 243 8.80 10.09 34.49
C HIS A 243 9.50 9.87 33.15
N TRP A 244 9.48 8.65 32.61
CA TRP A 244 10.07 8.30 31.32
C TRP A 244 9.07 8.40 30.16
N ALA A 245 7.78 8.43 30.45
CA ALA A 245 6.71 8.48 29.46
C ALA A 245 6.85 9.64 28.46
N PRO A 246 7.17 10.90 28.85
CA PRO A 246 7.34 11.99 27.87
C PRO A 246 8.48 11.76 26.86
N SER A 247 9.59 11.17 27.31
CA SER A 247 10.74 10.84 26.45
C SER A 247 10.40 9.70 25.48
N LEU A 248 9.71 8.66 25.99
CA LEU A 248 9.21 7.54 25.18
C LEU A 248 8.18 8.01 24.15
N MET A 249 7.25 8.89 24.54
CA MET A 249 6.25 9.49 23.64
C MET A 249 6.91 10.26 22.50
N LYS A 250 7.93 11.08 22.79
CA LYS A 250 8.70 11.81 21.76
C LYS A 250 9.45 10.87 20.82
N THR A 251 9.96 9.76 21.35
CA THR A 251 10.64 8.72 20.56
C THR A 251 9.65 8.04 19.61
N ILE A 252 8.46 7.70 20.10
CA ILE A 252 7.37 7.13 19.31
C ILE A 252 6.91 8.11 18.23
N GLU A 253 6.75 9.39 18.55
CA GLU A 253 6.40 10.43 17.57
C GLU A 253 7.41 10.46 16.41
N ASN A 254 8.71 10.46 16.71
CA ASN A 254 9.78 10.45 15.70
C ASN A 254 9.81 9.14 14.88
N LEU A 255 9.67 7.98 15.53
CA LEU A 255 9.63 6.70 14.85
C LEU A 255 8.39 6.57 13.95
N SER A 256 7.26 7.14 14.38
CA SER A 256 6.01 7.14 13.61
C SER A 256 6.18 7.96 12.34
N PHE A 257 6.80 9.14 12.47
CA PHE A 257 7.14 9.98 11.33
C PHE A 257 8.06 9.27 10.33
N GLN A 258 9.07 8.54 10.79
CA GLN A 258 9.94 7.75 9.91
C GLN A 258 9.19 6.61 9.23
N HIS A 259 8.35 5.89 9.97
CA HIS A 259 7.55 4.80 9.42
C HIS A 259 6.58 5.30 8.34
N LEU A 260 6.01 6.49 8.53
CA LEU A 260 5.16 7.15 7.55
C LEU A 260 5.91 7.52 6.26
N ALA A 261 7.24 7.58 6.25
CA ALA A 261 7.99 7.77 5.00
C ALA A 261 7.79 6.61 4.00
N HIS A 262 7.52 5.39 4.49
CA HIS A 262 7.21 4.22 3.66
C HIS A 262 5.86 4.28 2.94
N ARG A 263 5.06 5.33 3.18
CA ARG A 263 3.80 5.61 2.47
C ARG A 263 3.95 5.60 0.95
N LYS A 264 5.10 6.04 0.41
CA LYS A 264 5.37 6.02 -1.04
C LYS A 264 5.45 4.58 -1.58
N ASP A 265 5.98 3.65 -0.78
CA ASP A 265 6.31 2.28 -1.19
C ASP A 265 5.08 1.34 -1.22
N VAL A 266 3.96 1.75 -0.61
CA VAL A 266 2.71 0.96 -0.57
C VAL A 266 1.79 1.28 -1.74
N GLY A 267 2.10 2.31 -2.55
CA GLY A 267 1.19 2.78 -3.59
C GLY A 267 0.87 1.78 -4.68
N SER A 268 1.87 1.08 -5.19
CA SER A 268 1.70 0.03 -6.22
C SER A 268 0.98 -1.19 -5.65
N LEU A 269 1.25 -1.53 -4.39
CA LEU A 269 0.67 -2.69 -3.70
C LEU A 269 -0.80 -2.48 -3.34
N ALA A 270 -1.15 -1.31 -2.81
CA ALA A 270 -2.55 -0.98 -2.54
C ALA A 270 -3.38 -0.98 -3.83
N ALA A 271 -2.78 -0.60 -4.96
CA ALA A 271 -3.45 -0.60 -6.26
C ALA A 271 -3.75 -2.01 -6.80
N THR A 272 -3.02 -3.06 -6.38
CA THR A 272 -3.34 -4.44 -6.79
C THR A 272 -4.59 -4.97 -6.11
N VAL A 273 -4.88 -4.50 -4.90
CA VAL A 273 -6.01 -4.98 -4.07
C VAL A 273 -7.21 -4.03 -4.13
N ARG A 274 -6.97 -2.74 -4.36
CA ARG A 274 -8.00 -1.69 -4.37
C ARG A 274 -7.95 -0.90 -5.67
N PRO A 275 -9.03 -0.90 -6.48
CA PRO A 275 -9.09 -0.06 -7.67
C PRO A 275 -9.06 1.43 -7.31
N ALA A 276 -8.42 2.25 -8.15
CA ALA A 276 -8.26 3.68 -7.92
C ALA A 276 -9.62 4.38 -7.78
N LYS A 277 -9.81 5.13 -6.70
CA LYS A 277 -11.01 5.95 -6.44
C LYS A 277 -10.67 7.43 -6.70
N LEU A 278 -11.62 8.17 -7.28
CA LEU A 278 -11.43 9.52 -7.82
C LEU A 278 -11.02 10.56 -6.75
N PHE A 279 -10.25 11.58 -7.16
CA PHE A 279 -9.72 12.68 -6.33
C PHE A 279 -10.53 13.98 -6.53
N ILE A 280 -10.94 14.63 -5.43
CA ILE A 280 -11.35 16.04 -5.42
C ILE A 280 -10.79 16.63 -4.13
N ALA A 281 -9.99 17.69 -4.24
CA ALA A 281 -9.43 18.39 -3.09
C ALA A 281 -10.47 19.37 -2.52
N GLY A 282 -10.82 19.21 -1.24
CA GLY A 282 -11.75 20.07 -0.51
C GLY A 282 -12.76 19.26 0.33
N GLY A 283 -12.87 19.57 1.62
CA GLY A 283 -13.75 18.88 2.58
C GLY A 283 -13.12 18.73 3.96
N GLN A 284 -13.79 18.01 4.86
CA GLN A 284 -13.23 17.60 6.16
C GLN A 284 -12.33 16.38 5.95
N ASP A 285 -11.11 16.41 6.45
CA ASP A 285 -10.24 15.24 6.43
C ASP A 285 -10.50 14.34 7.64
N ILE A 286 -10.70 13.04 7.38
CA ILE A 286 -11.08 12.03 8.38
C ILE A 286 -9.94 11.06 8.74
N THR A 287 -8.74 11.27 8.21
CA THR A 287 -7.59 10.35 8.38
C THR A 287 -7.26 10.09 9.86
N GLU A 288 -7.27 11.13 10.70
CA GLU A 288 -6.95 10.98 12.12
C GLU A 288 -8.02 10.18 12.87
N GLN A 289 -9.29 10.43 12.54
CA GLN A 289 -10.45 9.78 13.14
C GLN A 289 -10.45 8.28 12.78
N VAL A 290 -10.13 7.95 11.53
CA VAL A 290 -9.99 6.56 11.06
C VAL A 290 -8.81 5.87 11.75
N CYS A 291 -7.63 6.49 11.81
CA CYS A 291 -6.47 5.91 12.50
C CYS A 291 -6.75 5.71 14.00
N ARG A 292 -7.38 6.69 14.66
CA ARG A 292 -7.75 6.59 16.08
C ARG A 292 -8.71 5.42 16.32
N ALA A 293 -9.78 5.33 15.54
CA ALA A 293 -10.76 4.25 15.66
C ALA A 293 -10.12 2.88 15.43
N LEU A 294 -9.19 2.79 14.48
CA LEU A 294 -8.42 1.58 14.24
C LEU A 294 -7.57 1.21 15.47
N PHE A 295 -6.80 2.14 16.03
CA PHE A 295 -5.98 1.86 17.21
C PHE A 295 -6.80 1.49 18.45
N GLU A 296 -7.95 2.13 18.64
CA GLU A 296 -8.90 1.80 19.71
C GLU A 296 -9.46 0.38 19.56
N LYS A 297 -9.79 -0.04 18.33
CA LYS A 297 -10.23 -1.41 18.02
C LYS A 297 -9.18 -2.46 18.40
N TYR A 298 -7.90 -2.15 18.19
CA TYR A 298 -6.78 -3.00 18.60
C TYR A 298 -6.37 -2.83 20.07
N LYS A 299 -7.13 -2.06 20.86
CA LYS A 299 -6.94 -1.85 22.30
C LYS A 299 -5.57 -1.28 22.65
N PHE A 300 -5.06 -0.36 21.83
CA PHE A 300 -3.81 0.33 22.15
C PHE A 300 -3.96 1.22 23.38
N ASN A 301 -2.86 1.42 24.10
CA ASN A 301 -2.80 2.37 25.21
C ASN A 301 -3.13 3.78 24.71
N SER A 302 -3.95 4.56 25.44
CA SER A 302 -4.35 5.89 24.99
C SER A 302 -3.17 6.86 24.80
N TYR A 303 -2.10 6.75 25.61
CA TYR A 303 -0.87 7.53 25.40
C TYR A 303 -0.18 7.17 24.09
N LEU A 304 -0.21 5.89 23.69
CA LEU A 304 0.33 5.43 22.42
C LEU A 304 -0.47 6.03 21.26
N ILE A 305 -1.81 5.96 21.36
CA ILE A 305 -2.73 6.52 20.38
C ILE A 305 -2.45 8.02 20.19
N ASP A 306 -2.37 8.78 21.28
CA ASP A 306 -2.15 10.22 21.19
C ASP A 306 -0.78 10.58 20.60
N SER A 307 0.28 9.82 20.91
CA SER A 307 1.59 9.98 20.27
C SER A 307 1.57 9.63 18.78
N LEU A 308 0.89 8.55 18.39
CA LEU A 308 0.73 8.17 16.98
C LEU A 308 -0.03 9.25 16.20
N ILE A 309 -1.14 9.76 16.74
CA ILE A 309 -1.94 10.82 16.11
C ILE A 309 -1.12 12.12 16.00
N LYS A 310 -0.33 12.49 17.01
CA LYS A 310 0.60 13.63 16.90
C LYS A 310 1.65 13.41 15.80
N GLY A 311 2.20 12.21 15.68
CA GLY A 311 3.12 11.85 14.60
C GLY A 311 2.49 12.04 13.22
N ILE A 312 1.23 11.63 13.05
CA ILE A 312 0.45 11.86 11.82
C ILE A 312 0.30 13.36 11.54
N LYS A 313 -0.10 14.16 12.53
CA LYS A 313 -0.24 15.62 12.37
C LYS A 313 1.06 16.27 11.92
N MET A 314 2.15 15.97 12.62
CA MET A 314 3.48 16.48 12.29
C MET A 314 3.94 16.10 10.88
N PHE A 315 3.62 14.88 10.43
CA PHE A 315 3.94 14.42 9.09
C PHE A 315 3.17 15.19 8.01
N ARG A 316 1.96 15.66 8.34
CA ARG A 316 1.05 16.29 7.37
C ARG A 316 1.12 17.81 7.33
N GLU A 317 1.61 18.43 8.40
CA GLU A 317 1.83 19.88 8.49
C GLU A 317 3.19 20.32 7.90
N ARG A 318 4.07 19.37 7.55
CA ARG A 318 5.39 19.60 6.94
C ARG A 318 5.36 19.34 5.44
#